data_AF-A0A519WKL9-F1
#
_entry.id   AF-A0A519WKL9-F1
#
_cell.length_a   1.000
_cell.length_b   1.000
_cell.length_c   1.000
_cell.angle_alpha   90.00
_cell.angle_beta   90.00
_cell.angle_gamma   90.00
#
_symmetry.space_group_name_H-M   'P 1'
#
loop_
_entity.id
_entity.type
_entity.pdbx_description
1 polymer ?
#
loop_
_entity_poly.entity_id
_entity_poly.type
_entity_poly.pdbx_seq_one_letter_code
_entity_poly.pdbx_strand_id
1 'polypeptide(L)'
;MESSKFNLTEQIDNYISLIDEQGSLTTSDKAELISHLNDSSEALIEKGLTEEESFIIAKKRIGKPELLTEEYSKVNFSLKTNKVWAYLLVGFNILYGIPSLLIPVLAAFYYIVFRQYDTAATGVTIITMAHFVFTVGIWSIARFKKHISSYIEMQVTQRPVRFIILTSIPILIRVLYLNAFSKLMPGMSINYPVYKFDSGLTEFSFYLLVISVIGVFLTLVFSTKNNSQNTLKTMFATPSVLFLILLGMIIEFLAASSRVLRLDNIVVE
;
A
#
# COMPACT_ATOMS: atom_id res chain seq x y z
N MET A 1 -17.35 -22.73 -48.14
CA MET A 1 -16.76 -22.26 -46.87
C MET A 1 -15.78 -23.33 -46.45
N GLU A 2 -14.49 -23.13 -46.72
CA GLU A 2 -13.45 -24.04 -46.24
C GLU A 2 -13.41 -23.94 -44.71
N SER A 3 -13.64 -25.07 -44.04
CA SER A 3 -13.43 -25.19 -42.59
C SER A 3 -11.95 -24.91 -42.33
N SER A 4 -11.66 -23.91 -41.50
CA SER A 4 -10.33 -23.69 -40.96
C SER A 4 -9.86 -25.01 -40.33
N LYS A 5 -8.80 -25.59 -40.89
CA LYS A 5 -8.18 -26.81 -40.37
C LYS A 5 -7.64 -26.50 -38.99
N PHE A 6 -8.02 -27.29 -37.98
CA PHE A 6 -7.49 -27.18 -36.62
C PHE A 6 -5.97 -27.30 -36.64
N ASN A 7 -5.27 -26.44 -35.89
CA ASN A 7 -3.82 -26.45 -35.75
C ASN A 7 -3.46 -26.71 -34.29
N LEU A 8 -3.03 -27.92 -33.97
CA LEU A 8 -2.72 -28.34 -32.60
C LEU A 8 -1.64 -27.47 -31.95
N THR A 9 -0.54 -27.18 -32.66
CA THR A 9 0.58 -26.40 -32.13
C THR A 9 0.14 -24.99 -31.75
N GLU A 10 -0.61 -24.32 -32.64
CA GLU A 10 -1.12 -22.98 -32.36
C GLU A 10 -2.06 -22.97 -31.14
N GLN A 11 -2.90 -23.99 -30.98
CA GLN A 11 -3.82 -24.08 -29.84
C GLN A 11 -3.10 -24.36 -28.52
N ILE A 12 -2.03 -25.16 -28.53
CA ILE A 12 -1.15 -25.35 -27.39
C ILE A 12 -0.48 -24.03 -27.01
N ASP A 13 0.14 -23.34 -27.98
CA ASP A 13 0.81 -22.06 -27.74
C ASP A 13 -0.15 -21.00 -27.17
N ASN A 14 -1.36 -20.91 -27.72
CA ASN A 14 -2.41 -20.03 -27.22
C ASN A 14 -2.80 -20.40 -25.77
N TYR A 15 -2.94 -21.68 -25.46
CA TYR A 15 -3.28 -22.14 -24.12
C TYR A 15 -2.19 -21.81 -23.10
N ILE A 16 -0.92 -22.02 -23.45
CA ILE A 16 0.21 -21.67 -22.59
C ILE A 16 0.32 -20.16 -22.41
N SER A 17 0.08 -19.38 -23.48
CA SER A 17 0.08 -17.92 -23.41
C SER A 17 -0.98 -17.39 -22.44
N LEU A 18 -2.18 -17.99 -22.40
CA LEU A 18 -3.22 -17.64 -21.43
C LEU A 18 -2.81 -17.88 -19.97
N ILE A 19 -1.96 -18.87 -19.70
CA ILE A 19 -1.42 -19.15 -18.36
C ILE A 19 -0.25 -18.19 -18.06
N ASP A 20 0.60 -17.94 -19.04
CA ASP A 20 1.76 -17.04 -18.94
C ASP A 20 1.38 -15.57 -18.73
N GLU A 21 0.30 -15.10 -19.38
CA GLU A 21 -0.21 -13.73 -19.19
C GLU A 21 -0.54 -13.43 -17.72
N GLN A 22 -0.93 -14.46 -16.96
CA GLN A 22 -1.19 -14.37 -15.53
C GLN A 22 0.11 -14.25 -14.69
N GLY A 23 1.26 -14.56 -15.29
CA GLY A 23 2.59 -14.14 -14.82
C GLY A 23 3.28 -15.10 -13.86
N SER A 24 2.93 -16.39 -13.88
CA SER A 24 3.47 -17.43 -12.98
C SER A 24 4.45 -18.41 -13.63
N LEU A 25 4.64 -18.38 -14.96
CA LEU A 25 5.46 -19.39 -15.66
C LEU A 25 6.88 -18.87 -15.95
N THR A 26 7.88 -19.70 -15.67
CA THR A 26 9.23 -19.53 -16.20
C THR A 26 9.34 -20.13 -17.61
N THR A 27 10.44 -19.87 -18.31
CA THR A 27 10.72 -20.50 -19.61
C THR A 27 10.74 -22.03 -19.50
N SER A 28 11.23 -22.57 -18.37
CA SER A 28 11.25 -24.02 -18.12
C SER A 28 9.83 -24.57 -17.95
N ASP A 29 8.98 -23.90 -17.17
CA ASP A 29 7.60 -24.34 -16.94
C ASP A 29 6.79 -24.34 -18.24
N LYS A 30 7.02 -23.34 -19.12
CA LYS A 30 6.40 -23.31 -20.45
C LYS A 30 6.80 -24.52 -21.28
N ALA A 31 8.10 -24.81 -21.34
CA ALA A 31 8.60 -25.95 -22.10
C ALA A 31 8.04 -27.28 -21.55
N GLU A 32 7.95 -27.41 -20.23
CA GLU A 32 7.36 -28.59 -19.58
C GLU A 32 5.88 -28.76 -19.93
N LEU A 33 5.07 -27.70 -19.79
CA LEU A 33 3.64 -27.76 -20.11
C LEU A 33 3.39 -28.04 -21.60
N ILE A 34 4.20 -27.47 -22.49
CA ILE A 34 4.14 -27.77 -23.93
C ILE A 34 4.45 -29.24 -24.19
N SER A 35 5.50 -29.78 -23.56
CA SER A 35 5.85 -31.21 -23.67
C SER A 35 4.69 -32.09 -23.21
N HIS A 36 4.15 -31.86 -22.01
CA HIS A 36 3.04 -32.67 -21.48
C HIS A 36 1.77 -32.60 -22.36
N LEU A 37 1.47 -31.42 -22.93
CA LEU A 37 0.32 -31.28 -23.84
C LEU A 37 0.55 -32.01 -25.17
N ASN A 38 1.76 -31.93 -25.73
CA ASN A 38 2.12 -32.67 -26.95
C ASN A 38 2.06 -34.17 -26.70
N ASP A 39 2.74 -34.67 -25.66
CA ASP A 39 2.79 -36.09 -25.32
C ASP A 39 1.39 -36.65 -25.05
N SER A 40 0.56 -35.91 -24.31
CA SER A 40 -0.83 -36.32 -24.04
C SER A 40 -1.70 -36.26 -25.28
N SER A 41 -1.45 -35.34 -26.22
CA SER A 41 -2.24 -35.23 -27.45
C SER A 41 -1.85 -36.32 -28.44
N GLU A 42 -0.55 -36.58 -28.61
CA GLU A 42 -0.03 -37.65 -29.46
C GLU A 42 -0.55 -39.02 -29.02
N ALA A 43 -0.49 -39.31 -27.71
CA ALA A 43 -1.04 -40.56 -27.15
C ALA A 43 -2.57 -40.72 -27.31
N LEU A 44 -3.30 -39.62 -27.54
CA LEU A 44 -4.75 -39.65 -27.82
C LEU A 44 -5.01 -39.79 -29.33
N ILE A 45 -4.21 -39.13 -30.16
CA ILE A 45 -4.24 -39.28 -31.63
C ILE A 45 -3.92 -40.72 -32.02
N GLU A 46 -2.92 -41.35 -31.39
CA GLU A 46 -2.60 -42.77 -31.59
C GLU A 46 -3.77 -43.71 -31.24
N LYS A 47 -4.67 -43.27 -30.36
CA LYS A 47 -5.90 -44.00 -29.99
C LYS A 47 -7.07 -43.71 -30.92
N GLY A 48 -6.85 -42.94 -31.99
CA GLY A 48 -7.82 -42.66 -33.05
C GLY A 48 -8.66 -41.40 -32.82
N LEU A 49 -8.30 -40.53 -31.87
CA LEU A 49 -8.95 -39.23 -31.72
C LEU A 49 -8.42 -38.22 -32.75
N THR A 50 -9.25 -37.26 -33.13
CA THR A 50 -8.80 -36.12 -33.94
C THR A 50 -7.87 -35.20 -33.13
N GLU A 51 -7.08 -34.36 -33.80
CA GLU A 51 -6.22 -33.36 -33.12
C GLU A 51 -7.02 -32.45 -32.18
N GLU A 52 -8.21 -32.02 -32.62
CA GLU A 52 -9.09 -31.15 -31.84
C GLU A 52 -9.60 -31.83 -30.57
N GLU A 53 -10.12 -33.05 -30.69
CA GLU A 53 -10.60 -33.82 -29.54
C GLU A 53 -9.46 -34.16 -28.58
N SER A 54 -8.30 -34.52 -29.12
CA SER A 54 -7.10 -34.84 -28.35
C SER A 54 -6.65 -33.64 -27.52
N PHE A 55 -6.60 -32.45 -28.13
CA PHE A 55 -6.27 -31.21 -27.43
C PHE A 55 -7.27 -30.88 -26.31
N ILE A 56 -8.58 -30.98 -26.58
CA ILE A 56 -9.63 -30.68 -25.59
C ILE A 56 -9.48 -31.58 -24.36
N ILE A 57 -9.22 -32.87 -24.57
CA ILE A 57 -9.03 -33.85 -23.49
C ILE A 57 -7.70 -33.61 -22.77
N ALA A 58 -6.59 -33.41 -23.48
CA ALA A 58 -5.28 -33.13 -22.91
C ALA A 58 -5.29 -31.89 -22.02
N LYS A 59 -5.87 -30.78 -22.51
CA LYS A 59 -6.11 -29.55 -21.75
C LYS A 59 -6.89 -29.81 -20.46
N LYS A 60 -7.96 -30.61 -20.54
CA LYS A 60 -8.79 -30.95 -19.37
C LYS A 60 -8.05 -31.81 -18.34
N ARG A 61 -7.13 -32.67 -18.77
CA ARG A 61 -6.30 -33.51 -17.89
C ARG A 61 -5.24 -32.72 -17.14
N ILE A 62 -4.58 -31.77 -17.81
CA ILE A 62 -3.57 -30.92 -17.20
C ILE A 62 -4.18 -29.98 -16.16
N GLY A 63 -5.39 -29.49 -16.38
CA GLY A 63 -6.12 -28.66 -15.42
C GLY A 63 -6.57 -27.35 -16.04
N LYS A 64 -7.28 -26.52 -15.26
CA LYS A 64 -7.75 -25.21 -15.71
C LYS A 64 -6.62 -24.17 -15.58
N PRO A 65 -6.56 -23.16 -16.47
CA PRO A 65 -5.54 -22.10 -16.38
C PRO A 65 -5.43 -21.47 -15.00
N GLU A 66 -6.56 -21.19 -14.34
CA GLU A 66 -6.55 -20.50 -13.04
C GLU A 66 -5.88 -21.34 -11.93
N LEU A 67 -6.12 -22.67 -11.94
CA LEU A 67 -5.52 -23.59 -10.97
C LEU A 67 -4.02 -23.79 -11.25
N LEU A 68 -3.65 -23.90 -12.53
CA LEU A 68 -2.25 -24.01 -12.92
C LEU A 68 -1.48 -22.75 -12.53
N THR A 69 -2.03 -21.57 -12.82
CA THR A 69 -1.45 -20.30 -12.39
C THR A 69 -1.29 -20.25 -10.86
N GLU A 70 -2.28 -20.70 -10.09
CA GLU A 70 -2.18 -20.77 -8.63
C GLU A 70 -1.02 -21.69 -8.19
N GLU A 71 -0.93 -22.92 -8.70
CA GLU A 71 0.14 -23.86 -8.34
C GLU A 71 1.54 -23.34 -8.72
N TYR A 72 1.72 -22.87 -9.95
CA TYR A 72 3.00 -22.29 -10.38
C TYR A 72 3.34 -21.02 -9.59
N SER A 73 2.36 -20.22 -9.17
CA SER A 73 2.62 -19.02 -8.35
C SER A 73 3.16 -19.32 -6.95
N LYS A 74 3.00 -20.54 -6.42
CA LYS A 74 3.56 -20.94 -5.12
C LYS A 74 5.08 -21.08 -5.19
N VAL A 75 5.60 -21.49 -6.34
CA VAL A 75 7.05 -21.71 -6.57
C VAL A 75 7.70 -20.55 -7.32
N ASN A 76 6.97 -19.91 -8.24
CA ASN A 76 7.46 -18.80 -9.05
C ASN A 76 6.91 -17.47 -8.52
N PHE A 77 7.77 -16.74 -7.81
CA PHE A 77 7.43 -15.43 -7.30
C PHE A 77 7.18 -14.42 -8.43
N SER A 78 5.99 -13.80 -8.42
CA SER A 78 5.65 -12.69 -9.29
C SER A 78 4.71 -11.73 -8.57
N LEU A 79 4.92 -10.43 -8.73
CA LEU A 79 4.04 -9.42 -8.14
C LEU A 79 2.65 -9.38 -8.80
N LYS A 80 2.49 -9.99 -9.97
CA LYS A 80 1.18 -10.16 -10.62
C LYS A 80 0.32 -11.22 -9.92
N THR A 81 0.95 -12.32 -9.49
CA THR A 81 0.28 -13.46 -8.86
C THR A 81 0.21 -13.30 -7.35
N ASN A 82 1.32 -12.90 -6.71
CA ASN A 82 1.39 -12.66 -5.27
C ASN A 82 1.16 -11.18 -4.94
N LYS A 83 -0.12 -10.80 -4.90
CA LYS A 83 -0.56 -9.42 -4.61
C LYS A 83 -0.21 -8.94 -3.21
N VAL A 84 0.05 -9.85 -2.26
CA VAL A 84 0.37 -9.50 -0.86
C VAL A 84 1.61 -8.62 -0.80
N TRP A 85 2.67 -8.97 -1.54
CA TRP A 85 3.89 -8.18 -1.60
C TRP A 85 3.69 -6.82 -2.24
N ALA A 86 2.85 -6.75 -3.28
CA ALA A 86 2.51 -5.47 -3.89
C ALA A 86 1.77 -4.56 -2.91
N TYR A 87 0.81 -5.09 -2.16
CA TYR A 87 0.14 -4.34 -1.09
C TYR A 87 1.08 -3.92 0.04
N LEU A 88 2.00 -4.78 0.46
CA LEU A 88 2.98 -4.46 1.50
C LEU A 88 3.90 -3.32 1.07
N LEU A 89 4.46 -3.40 -0.15
CA LEU A 89 5.36 -2.37 -0.68
C LEU A 89 4.63 -1.04 -0.91
N VAL A 90 3.43 -1.07 -1.50
CA VAL A 90 2.60 0.13 -1.69
C VAL A 90 2.20 0.73 -0.33
N GLY A 91 1.77 -0.11 0.61
CA GLY A 91 1.41 0.32 1.97
C GLY A 91 2.58 0.97 2.70
N PHE A 92 3.76 0.35 2.65
CA PHE A 92 5.01 0.92 3.16
C PHE A 92 5.33 2.26 2.49
N ASN A 93 5.28 2.31 1.17
CA ASN A 93 5.57 3.53 0.42
C ASN A 93 4.61 4.67 0.73
N ILE A 94 3.31 4.39 0.89
CA ILE A 94 2.33 5.41 1.28
C ILE A 94 2.58 5.86 2.72
N LEU A 95 2.79 4.92 3.63
CA LEU A 95 2.96 5.20 5.06
C LEU A 95 4.24 5.99 5.36
N TYR A 96 5.33 5.73 4.63
CA TYR A 96 6.61 6.44 4.83
C TYR A 96 6.85 7.56 3.82
N GLY A 97 6.39 7.41 2.58
CA GLY A 97 6.62 8.36 1.50
C GLY A 97 5.75 9.61 1.57
N ILE A 98 4.50 9.52 2.02
CA ILE A 98 3.72 10.74 2.23
C ILE A 98 4.32 11.58 3.37
N PRO A 99 4.60 11.01 4.56
CA PRO A 99 5.27 11.77 5.62
C PRO A 99 6.67 12.27 5.26
N SER A 100 7.40 11.57 4.37
CA SER A 100 8.75 11.99 3.97
C SER A 100 8.77 13.35 3.29
N LEU A 101 7.68 13.75 2.64
CA LEU A 101 7.51 15.08 2.05
C LEU A 101 6.87 16.08 3.01
N LEU A 102 5.95 15.63 3.86
CA LEU A 102 5.23 16.51 4.79
C LEU A 102 6.08 16.96 5.98
N ILE A 103 6.93 16.09 6.53
CA ILE A 103 7.73 16.39 7.73
C ILE A 103 8.65 17.60 7.52
N PRO A 104 9.44 17.70 6.43
CA PRO A 104 10.28 18.88 6.19
C PRO A 104 9.47 20.18 6.02
N VAL A 105 8.29 20.10 5.40
CA VAL A 105 7.40 21.26 5.22
C VAL A 105 6.84 21.72 6.57
N LEU A 106 6.37 20.79 7.41
CA LEU A 106 5.92 21.10 8.76
C LEU A 106 7.05 21.64 9.64
N ALA A 107 8.24 21.03 9.58
CA ALA A 107 9.40 21.50 10.31
C ALA A 107 9.84 22.91 9.87
N ALA A 108 9.78 23.20 8.57
CA ALA A 108 10.03 24.54 8.05
C ALA A 108 9.02 25.55 8.56
N PHE A 109 7.73 25.19 8.52
CA PHE A 109 6.66 26.01 9.06
C PHE A 109 6.86 26.29 10.55
N TYR A 110 7.14 25.27 11.38
CA TYR A 110 7.39 25.44 12.81
C TYR A 110 8.59 26.33 13.08
N TYR A 111 9.69 26.09 12.37
CA TYR A 111 10.90 26.91 12.50
C TYR A 111 10.65 28.37 12.14
N ILE A 112 9.91 28.66 11.07
CA ILE A 112 9.60 30.04 10.65
C ILE A 112 8.73 30.73 11.71
N VAL A 113 7.69 30.07 12.19
CA VAL A 113 6.80 30.63 13.21
C VAL A 113 7.57 30.86 14.51
N PHE A 114 8.38 29.89 14.95
CA PHE A 114 9.21 30.04 16.14
C PHE A 114 10.24 31.16 16.00
N ARG A 115 10.91 31.29 14.85
CA ARG A 115 11.89 32.36 14.65
C ARG A 115 11.24 33.75 14.71
N GLN A 116 9.98 33.87 14.29
CA GLN A 116 9.27 35.14 14.22
C GLN A 116 8.56 35.51 15.53
N TYR A 117 7.99 34.54 16.23
CA TYR A 117 7.11 34.75 17.38
C TYR A 117 7.59 34.06 18.66
N ASP A 118 8.65 33.26 18.60
CA ASP A 118 9.18 32.47 19.72
C ASP A 118 8.08 31.63 20.38
N THR A 119 7.96 31.70 21.71
CA THR A 119 6.91 31.05 22.51
C THR A 119 5.68 31.94 22.72
N ALA A 120 5.59 33.11 22.08
CA ALA A 120 4.47 34.02 22.29
C ALA A 120 3.13 33.39 21.90
N ALA A 121 2.04 33.85 22.55
CA ALA A 121 0.66 33.42 22.30
C ALA A 121 0.29 33.35 20.81
N THR A 122 0.77 34.31 20.02
CA THR A 122 0.55 34.36 18.56
C THR A 122 1.17 33.14 17.86
N GLY A 123 2.40 32.77 18.19
CA GLY A 123 3.07 31.60 17.61
C GLY A 123 2.34 30.30 17.97
N VAL A 124 2.02 30.12 19.25
CA VAL A 124 1.24 28.98 19.76
C VAL A 124 -0.11 28.87 19.04
N THR A 125 -0.82 29.99 18.87
CA THR A 125 -2.13 30.02 18.20
C THR A 125 -2.01 29.63 16.72
N ILE A 126 -1.00 30.16 16.01
CA ILE A 126 -0.76 29.83 14.59
C ILE A 126 -0.51 28.33 14.42
N ILE A 127 0.37 27.74 15.24
CA ILE A 127 0.70 26.31 15.15
C ILE A 127 -0.52 25.44 15.48
N THR A 128 -1.21 25.75 16.58
CA THR A 128 -2.38 24.99 17.02
C THR A 128 -3.50 25.04 15.98
N MET A 129 -3.76 26.21 15.39
CA MET A 129 -4.75 26.36 14.32
C MET A 129 -4.35 25.57 13.07
N ALA A 130 -3.07 25.61 12.69
CA ALA A 130 -2.57 24.83 11.56
C ALA A 130 -2.78 23.31 11.77
N HIS A 131 -2.44 22.78 12.96
CA HIS A 131 -2.69 21.38 13.30
C HIS A 131 -4.17 21.02 13.19
N PHE A 132 -5.06 21.89 13.66
CA PHE A 132 -6.50 21.66 13.58
C PHE A 132 -6.99 21.61 12.13
N VAL A 133 -6.56 22.57 11.29
CA VAL A 133 -6.88 22.58 9.86
C VAL A 133 -6.37 21.31 9.16
N PHE A 134 -5.13 20.88 9.44
CA PHE A 134 -4.61 19.63 8.90
C PHE A 134 -5.39 18.41 9.36
N THR A 135 -5.77 18.36 10.64
CA THR A 135 -6.58 17.29 11.21
C THR A 135 -7.93 17.17 10.49
N VAL A 136 -8.63 18.28 10.29
CA VAL A 136 -9.90 18.33 9.53
C VAL A 136 -9.68 17.90 8.08
N GLY A 137 -8.60 18.36 7.45
CA GLY A 137 -8.23 17.97 6.09
C GLY A 137 -8.00 16.45 5.95
N ILE A 138 -7.23 15.85 6.87
CA ILE A 138 -6.98 14.41 6.91
C ILE A 138 -8.28 13.64 7.08
N TRP A 139 -9.15 14.03 8.02
CA TRP A 139 -10.45 13.38 8.21
C TRP A 139 -11.38 13.54 7.00
N SER A 140 -11.24 14.60 6.22
CA SER A 140 -11.99 14.77 4.97
C SER A 140 -11.59 13.72 3.92
N ILE A 141 -10.33 13.27 3.90
CA ILE A 141 -9.87 12.17 3.03
C ILE A 141 -10.62 10.87 3.36
N ALA A 142 -10.92 10.61 4.63
CA ALA A 142 -11.64 9.41 5.05
C ALA A 142 -13.05 9.30 4.42
N ARG A 143 -13.65 10.42 3.99
CA ARG A 143 -14.93 10.42 3.26
C ARG A 143 -14.81 9.74 1.90
N PHE A 144 -13.65 9.81 1.27
CA PHE A 144 -13.37 9.23 -0.05
C PHE A 144 -12.72 7.84 0.04
N LYS A 145 -12.70 7.22 1.23
CA LYS A 145 -11.98 5.97 1.49
C LYS A 145 -12.26 4.86 0.48
N LYS A 146 -13.53 4.67 0.09
CA LYS A 146 -13.93 3.62 -0.86
C LYS A 146 -13.33 3.84 -2.24
N HIS A 147 -13.32 5.08 -2.73
CA HIS A 147 -12.74 5.43 -4.03
C HIS A 147 -11.22 5.27 -4.01
N ILE A 148 -10.57 5.73 -2.95
CA ILE A 148 -9.11 5.62 -2.79
C ILE A 148 -8.70 4.14 -2.71
N SER A 149 -9.34 3.35 -1.86
CA SER A 149 -9.04 1.92 -1.71
C SER A 149 -9.30 1.15 -3.01
N SER A 150 -10.40 1.44 -3.71
CA SER A 150 -10.69 0.83 -5.01
C SER A 150 -9.67 1.22 -6.09
N TYR A 151 -9.18 2.45 -6.07
CA TYR A 151 -8.12 2.89 -6.98
C TYR A 151 -6.80 2.16 -6.70
N ILE A 152 -6.41 2.06 -5.44
CA ILE A 152 -5.20 1.32 -5.02
C ILE A 152 -5.30 -0.15 -5.45
N GLU A 153 -6.43 -0.81 -5.21
CA GLU A 153 -6.68 -2.20 -5.59
C GLU A 153 -6.60 -2.42 -7.11
N MET A 154 -7.17 -1.48 -7.89
CA MET A 154 -7.08 -1.51 -9.35
C MET A 154 -5.63 -1.37 -9.83
N GLN A 155 -4.86 -0.44 -9.26
CA GLN A 155 -3.45 -0.24 -9.66
C GLN A 155 -2.57 -1.43 -9.28
N VAL A 156 -2.75 -2.00 -8.08
CA VAL A 156 -2.04 -3.19 -7.62
C VAL A 156 -2.38 -4.41 -8.50
N THR A 157 -3.64 -4.55 -8.94
CA THR A 157 -4.04 -5.68 -9.77
C THR A 157 -3.57 -5.55 -11.21
N GLN A 158 -3.65 -4.36 -11.81
CA GLN A 158 -3.35 -4.20 -13.24
C GLN A 158 -1.87 -3.93 -13.53
N ARG A 159 -1.21 -3.10 -12.71
CA ARG A 159 0.14 -2.58 -12.99
C ARG A 159 0.96 -2.43 -11.70
N PRO A 160 1.18 -3.51 -10.92
CA PRO A 160 1.78 -3.44 -9.59
C PRO A 160 3.16 -2.79 -9.60
N VAL A 161 4.05 -3.18 -10.54
CA VAL A 161 5.43 -2.65 -10.62
C VAL A 161 5.45 -1.15 -10.86
N ARG A 162 4.67 -0.66 -11.84
CA ARG A 162 4.57 0.78 -12.14
C ARG A 162 4.06 1.54 -10.92
N PHE A 163 3.06 1.00 -10.23
CA PHE A 163 2.48 1.66 -9.07
C PHE A 163 3.44 1.70 -7.88
N ILE A 164 4.18 0.62 -7.62
CA ILE A 164 5.24 0.60 -6.60
C ILE A 164 6.29 1.68 -6.92
N ILE A 165 6.79 1.75 -8.15
CA ILE A 165 7.78 2.76 -8.56
C ILE A 165 7.24 4.18 -8.29
N LEU A 166 6.01 4.47 -8.72
CA LEU A 166 5.41 5.78 -8.52
C LEU A 166 5.27 6.14 -7.03
N THR A 167 4.83 5.19 -6.21
CA THR A 167 4.68 5.40 -4.76
C THR A 167 6.03 5.51 -4.02
N SER A 168 7.13 5.00 -4.59
CA SER A 168 8.48 5.17 -4.05
C SER A 168 9.10 6.55 -4.30
N ILE A 169 8.59 7.32 -5.28
CA ILE A 169 9.16 8.63 -5.68
C ILE A 169 9.30 9.61 -4.49
N PRO A 170 8.30 9.80 -3.61
CA PRO A 170 8.42 10.68 -2.45
C PRO A 170 9.61 10.38 -1.53
N ILE A 171 9.90 9.09 -1.32
CA ILE A 171 11.03 8.64 -0.50
C ILE A 171 12.35 8.98 -1.19
N LEU A 172 12.43 8.75 -2.50
CA LEU A 172 13.61 9.09 -3.29
C LEU A 172 13.85 10.60 -3.31
N ILE A 173 12.80 11.41 -3.49
CA ILE A 173 12.88 12.87 -3.43
C ILE A 173 13.47 13.31 -2.08
N ARG A 174 13.00 12.74 -0.97
CA ARG A 174 13.57 13.03 0.35
C ARG A 174 15.07 12.74 0.36
N VAL A 175 15.50 11.53 -0.03
CA VAL A 175 16.92 11.16 -0.03
C VAL A 175 17.77 12.15 -0.83
N LEU A 176 17.30 12.58 -2.00
CA LEU A 176 18.03 13.50 -2.86
C LEU A 176 18.03 14.94 -2.33
N TYR A 177 16.91 15.43 -1.78
CA TYR A 177 16.76 16.84 -1.42
C TYR A 177 17.15 17.17 0.01
N LEU A 178 17.36 16.17 0.89
CA LEU A 178 17.82 16.38 2.28
C LEU A 178 19.07 17.27 2.34
N ASN A 179 20.02 17.06 1.43
CA ASN A 179 21.26 17.84 1.37
C ASN A 179 21.07 19.28 0.86
N ALA A 180 20.09 19.51 0.00
CA ALA A 180 19.76 20.86 -0.48
C ALA A 180 18.98 21.64 0.58
N PHE A 181 18.05 20.95 1.25
CA PHE A 181 17.20 21.52 2.29
C PHE A 181 18.01 22.05 3.47
N SER A 182 19.01 21.29 3.95
CA SER A 182 19.88 21.72 5.05
C SER A 182 20.74 22.95 4.73
N LYS A 183 21.04 23.17 3.44
CA LYS A 183 21.76 24.37 2.97
C LYS A 183 20.84 25.59 2.88
N LEU A 184 19.60 25.41 2.43
CA LEU A 184 18.63 26.50 2.26
C LEU A 184 18.18 27.08 3.61
N MET A 185 18.04 26.22 4.62
CA MET A 185 17.55 26.58 5.95
C MET A 185 18.58 26.21 7.03
N PRO A 186 19.71 26.95 7.12
CA PRO A 186 20.75 26.64 8.08
C PRO A 186 20.25 26.82 9.53
N GLY A 187 20.54 25.83 10.38
CA GLY A 187 20.10 25.81 11.79
C GLY A 187 18.70 25.21 12.03
N MET A 188 17.95 24.90 10.97
CA MET A 188 16.72 24.11 11.06
C MET A 188 17.04 22.62 11.07
N SER A 189 16.47 21.88 12.03
CA SER A 189 16.43 20.41 11.99
C SER A 189 15.19 19.95 11.22
N ILE A 190 15.31 18.87 10.44
CA ILE A 190 14.17 18.21 9.77
C ILE A 190 13.10 17.77 10.77
N ASN A 191 13.52 17.46 12.01
CA ASN A 191 12.62 17.13 13.10
C ASN A 191 12.50 18.32 14.04
N TYR A 192 12.17 19.50 13.51
CA TYR A 192 12.05 20.70 14.35
C TYR A 192 11.02 20.42 15.47
N PRO A 193 11.44 20.51 16.75
CA PRO A 193 10.64 19.99 17.83
C PRO A 193 9.49 20.92 18.22
N VAL A 194 8.28 20.35 18.33
CA VAL A 194 7.06 21.06 18.76
C VAL A 194 7.14 21.54 20.21
N TYR A 195 7.85 20.82 21.09
CA TYR A 195 8.03 21.20 22.50
C TYR A 195 8.74 22.55 22.68
N LYS A 196 9.42 23.09 21.66
CA LYS A 196 10.07 24.40 21.74
C LYS A 196 9.08 25.55 21.93
N PHE A 197 7.82 25.37 21.58
CA PHE A 197 6.77 26.37 21.80
C PHE A 197 6.31 26.42 23.27
N ASP A 198 6.82 25.54 24.13
CA ASP A 198 6.56 25.50 25.58
C ASP A 198 5.06 25.60 25.92
N SER A 199 4.24 24.88 25.17
CA SER A 199 2.78 24.97 25.26
C SER A 199 2.12 23.61 25.11
N GLY A 200 1.33 23.25 26.11
CA GLY A 200 0.57 22.01 26.11
C GLY A 200 -0.48 21.96 24.99
N LEU A 201 -1.01 23.10 24.54
CA LEU A 201 -1.95 23.15 23.41
C LEU A 201 -1.27 22.77 22.09
N THR A 202 -0.05 23.25 21.87
CA THR A 202 0.75 22.95 20.68
C THR A 202 1.12 21.46 20.63
N GLU A 203 1.56 20.90 21.75
CA GLU A 203 1.87 19.48 21.86
C GLU A 203 0.64 18.58 21.74
N PHE A 204 -0.46 18.92 22.42
CA PHE A 204 -1.74 18.19 22.32
C PHE A 204 -2.24 18.14 20.88
N SER A 205 -2.30 19.29 20.21
CA SER A 205 -2.78 19.38 18.83
C SER A 205 -1.86 18.64 17.84
N PHE A 206 -0.56 18.58 18.10
CA PHE A 206 0.37 17.74 17.34
C PHE A 206 0.09 16.25 17.51
N TYR A 207 -0.11 15.76 18.74
CA TYR A 207 -0.46 14.36 18.97
C TYR A 207 -1.81 13.98 18.34
N LEU A 208 -2.80 14.88 18.41
CA LEU A 208 -4.10 14.69 17.75
C LEU A 208 -3.93 14.55 16.23
N LEU A 209 -3.07 15.36 15.62
CA LEU A 209 -2.74 15.28 14.20
C LEU A 209 -2.12 13.91 13.85
N VAL A 210 -1.13 13.44 14.63
CA VAL A 210 -0.49 12.13 14.44
C VAL A 210 -1.49 10.98 14.55
N ILE A 211 -2.32 10.97 15.60
CA ILE A 211 -3.37 9.96 15.78
C ILE A 211 -4.35 9.98 14.60
N SER A 212 -4.70 11.16 14.09
CA SER A 212 -5.63 11.31 12.97
C SER A 212 -5.07 10.72 11.67
N VAL A 213 -3.77 10.89 11.39
CA VAL A 213 -3.10 10.23 10.25
C VAL A 213 -3.23 8.70 10.37
N ILE A 214 -2.92 8.15 11.55
CA ILE A 214 -3.01 6.70 11.80
C ILE A 214 -4.46 6.21 11.64
N GLY A 215 -5.43 6.93 12.21
CA GLY A 215 -6.85 6.57 12.14
C GLY A 215 -7.41 6.57 10.71
N VAL A 216 -7.04 7.56 9.90
CA VAL A 216 -7.45 7.62 8.49
C VAL A 216 -6.77 6.55 7.66
N PHE A 217 -5.48 6.27 7.89
CA PHE A 217 -4.77 5.18 7.24
C PHE A 217 -5.45 3.83 7.50
N LEU A 218 -5.76 3.52 8.77
CA LEU A 218 -6.49 2.30 9.13
C LEU A 218 -7.86 2.25 8.44
N THR A 219 -8.57 3.36 8.42
CA THR A 219 -9.88 3.47 7.75
C THR A 219 -9.80 3.16 6.25
N LEU A 220 -8.70 3.54 5.58
CA LEU A 220 -8.44 3.19 4.17
C LEU A 220 -8.15 1.70 3.99
N VAL A 221 -7.30 1.13 4.85
CA VAL A 221 -6.95 -0.30 4.83
C VAL A 221 -8.21 -1.16 4.97
N PHE A 222 -9.08 -0.84 5.93
CA PHE A 222 -10.35 -1.56 6.14
C PHE A 222 -11.42 -1.30 5.09
N SER A 223 -11.24 -0.33 4.19
CA SER A 223 -12.20 -0.02 3.14
C SER A 223 -11.95 -0.79 1.83
N THR A 224 -10.90 -1.61 1.75
CA THR A 224 -10.61 -2.47 0.58
C THR A 224 -11.68 -3.57 0.43
N LYS A 225 -12.08 -3.85 -0.82
CA LYS A 225 -13.32 -4.57 -1.15
C LYS A 225 -13.13 -6.09 -1.05
N ASN A 226 -12.80 -6.61 0.14
CA ASN A 226 -12.88 -8.05 0.42
C ASN A 226 -13.03 -8.43 1.91
N ASN A 227 -13.33 -7.47 2.79
CA ASN A 227 -13.29 -7.67 4.24
C ASN A 227 -14.66 -7.86 4.89
N SER A 228 -15.58 -8.64 4.29
CA SER A 228 -16.80 -9.03 5.01
C SER A 228 -16.50 -9.77 6.32
N GLN A 229 -15.30 -10.38 6.44
CA GLN A 229 -14.83 -11.09 7.63
C GLN A 229 -13.85 -10.30 8.52
N ASN A 230 -13.18 -9.24 8.07
CA ASN A 230 -12.29 -8.43 8.93
C ASN A 230 -12.85 -7.01 9.12
N THR A 231 -13.97 -6.95 9.85
CA THR A 231 -14.50 -5.73 10.44
C THR A 231 -13.74 -5.37 11.73
N LEU A 232 -13.89 -4.14 12.22
CA LEU A 232 -13.34 -3.75 13.54
C LEU A 232 -13.81 -4.73 14.63
N LYS A 233 -15.07 -5.17 14.56
CA LYS A 233 -15.70 -6.11 15.49
C LYS A 233 -14.98 -7.47 15.52
N THR A 234 -14.60 -8.00 14.37
CA THR A 234 -13.88 -9.28 14.29
C THR A 234 -12.42 -9.16 14.73
N MET A 235 -11.78 -8.00 14.53
CA MET A 235 -10.43 -7.76 15.06
C MET A 235 -10.38 -7.68 16.58
N PHE A 236 -11.40 -7.13 17.23
CA PHE A 236 -11.50 -7.18 18.69
C PHE A 236 -11.84 -8.58 19.22
N ALA A 237 -12.47 -9.44 18.42
CA ALA A 237 -12.79 -10.81 18.79
C ALA A 237 -11.58 -11.76 18.71
N THR A 238 -10.71 -11.58 17.70
CA THR A 238 -9.45 -12.34 17.54
C THR A 238 -8.30 -11.37 17.20
N PRO A 239 -7.78 -10.63 18.19
CA PRO A 239 -6.80 -9.59 17.95
C PRO A 239 -5.44 -10.18 17.55
N SER A 240 -4.89 -9.71 16.43
CA SER A 240 -3.51 -10.01 16.06
C SER A 240 -2.54 -9.21 16.93
N VAL A 241 -1.32 -9.72 17.12
CA VAL A 241 -0.25 -9.02 17.86
C VAL A 241 -0.01 -7.61 17.30
N LEU A 242 -0.02 -7.48 15.97
CA LEU A 242 0.14 -6.19 15.30
C LEU A 242 -1.00 -5.21 15.63
N PHE A 243 -2.25 -5.70 15.68
CA PHE A 243 -3.40 -4.87 16.06
C PHE A 243 -3.29 -4.38 17.51
N LEU A 244 -2.87 -5.23 18.44
CA LEU A 244 -2.66 -4.85 19.84
C LEU A 244 -1.54 -3.82 20.00
N ILE A 245 -0.45 -3.95 19.24
CA ILE A 245 0.64 -2.97 19.22
C ILE A 245 0.14 -1.61 18.71
N LEU A 246 -0.60 -1.59 17.60
CA LEU A 246 -1.19 -0.36 17.04
C LEU A 246 -2.18 0.30 18.01
N LEU A 247 -3.05 -0.50 18.64
CA LEU A 247 -4.00 -0.02 19.63
C LEU A 247 -3.28 0.55 20.87
N GLY A 248 -2.23 -0.14 21.35
CA GLY A 248 -1.40 0.32 22.45
C GLY A 248 -0.71 1.65 22.14
N MET A 249 -0.16 1.81 20.93
CA MET A 249 0.40 3.10 20.49
C MET A 249 -0.67 4.19 20.43
N ILE A 250 -1.87 3.92 19.91
CA ILE A 250 -2.97 4.88 19.89
C ILE A 250 -3.35 5.30 21.31
N ILE A 251 -3.48 4.35 22.24
CA ILE A 251 -3.80 4.63 23.65
C ILE A 251 -2.68 5.46 24.29
N GLU A 252 -1.41 5.11 24.06
CA GLU A 252 -0.27 5.84 24.63
C GLU A 252 -0.18 7.27 24.08
N PHE A 253 -0.40 7.47 22.77
CA PHE A 253 -0.47 8.82 22.19
C PHE A 253 -1.67 9.60 22.72
N LEU A 254 -2.82 8.95 22.92
CA LEU A 254 -3.99 9.59 23.52
C LEU A 254 -3.70 9.98 24.98
N ALA A 255 -3.08 9.09 25.75
CA ALA A 255 -2.70 9.31 27.14
C ALA A 255 -1.60 10.37 27.27
N ALA A 256 -0.64 10.42 26.35
CA ALA A 256 0.34 11.48 26.24
C ALA A 256 -0.35 12.82 25.95
N SER A 257 -1.27 12.84 24.98
CA SER A 257 -2.06 14.04 24.65
C SER A 257 -2.86 14.57 25.84
N SER A 258 -3.48 13.69 26.63
CA SER A 258 -4.25 14.11 27.83
C SER A 258 -3.37 14.54 28.99
N ARG A 259 -2.17 13.95 29.14
CA ARG A 259 -1.20 14.33 30.19
C ARG A 259 -0.65 15.74 29.98
N VAL A 260 -0.59 16.17 28.73
CA VAL A 260 -0.10 17.48 28.33
C VAL A 260 -1.13 18.60 28.61
N LEU A 261 -2.44 18.29 28.65
CA LEU A 261 -3.53 19.25 28.89
C LEU A 261 -3.75 19.63 30.38
N ARG A 262 -2.72 19.59 31.23
CA ARG A 262 -2.87 20.08 32.60
C ARG A 262 -2.88 21.63 32.62
N LEU A 263 -3.66 22.24 33.51
CA LEU A 263 -3.90 23.70 33.58
C LEU A 263 -2.60 24.52 33.69
N ASP A 264 -1.59 23.98 34.35
CA ASP A 264 -0.22 24.50 34.47
C ASP A 264 0.55 24.55 33.14
N ASN A 265 0.18 23.73 32.15
CA ASN A 265 0.80 23.68 30.82
C ASN A 265 0.01 24.44 29.74
N ILE A 266 -1.16 25.01 30.10
CA ILE A 266 -2.05 25.77 29.19
C ILE A 266 -1.83 27.28 29.38
N VAL A 267 -0.87 27.70 30.21
CA VAL A 267 -0.62 29.12 30.47
C VAL A 267 -0.14 29.80 29.19
N VAL A 268 -1.03 30.58 28.58
CA VAL A 268 -0.72 31.53 27.53
C VAL A 268 -0.50 32.86 28.25
N GLU A 269 0.76 33.17 28.60
CA GLU A 269 1.15 34.54 28.97
C GLU A 269 1.27 35.44 27.73
#